data_AF-A0A8J5CKE1-F1
#
_entry.id   AF-A0A8J5CKE1-F1
#
_cell.length_a   1.000
_cell.length_b   1.000
_cell.length_c   1.000
_cell.angle_alpha   90.00
_cell.angle_beta   90.00
_cell.angle_gamma   90.00
#
_symmetry.space_group_name_H-M   'P 1'
#
loop_
_entity.id
_entity.type
_entity.pdbx_description
1 polymer ?
#
loop_
_entity_poly.entity_id
_entity_poly.type
_entity_poly.pdbx_seq_one_letter_code
_entity_poly.pdbx_strand_id
1 'polypeptide(L)'
;MSASAPLYSLWSRVASASNGWRASLSSVASRHHYRRNLTTTAIHSARKEDPMEKTSLTVQSYFNTKDRNKGTFLAACEVFTMKGPQLRGHVEFIYSALKLLEEYGVQKDLEVYKRLLDLMPKAKMIPTNVFQQEFMHYPKQQQCAIDTLDMMEINGRNGT
;
A
#
# COMPACT_ATOMS: atom_id res chain seq x y z
N MET A 1 18.63 -51.40 47.36
CA MET A 1 17.25 -51.91 47.53
C MET A 1 16.68 -51.27 48.79
N SER A 2 15.53 -50.58 48.66
CA SER A 2 14.54 -50.23 49.70
C SER A 2 15.05 -49.59 51.01
N ALA A 3 14.96 -48.27 51.23
CA ALA A 3 13.79 -47.43 51.56
C ALA A 3 13.67 -47.11 53.06
N SER A 4 13.07 -45.95 53.32
CA SER A 4 12.39 -45.51 54.56
C SER A 4 13.20 -44.65 55.54
N ALA A 5 12.93 -43.34 55.47
CA ALA A 5 13.03 -42.42 56.61
C ALA A 5 11.75 -42.53 57.48
N PRO A 6 11.81 -42.12 58.76
CA PRO A 6 10.91 -41.03 59.13
C PRO A 6 11.54 -39.98 60.07
N LEU A 7 10.96 -38.80 59.94
CA LEU A 7 11.33 -37.52 60.54
C LEU A 7 10.93 -37.44 62.01
N TYR A 8 11.82 -36.82 62.78
CA TYR A 8 11.65 -36.47 64.18
C TYR A 8 10.66 -35.30 64.39
N SER A 9 9.72 -35.52 65.31
CA SER A 9 9.38 -34.66 66.45
C SER A 9 8.89 -33.22 66.20
N LEU A 10 7.61 -32.95 66.47
CA LEU A 10 7.09 -32.35 67.72
C LEU A 10 7.27 -30.83 67.80
N TRP A 11 6.23 -30.07 67.42
CA TRP A 11 5.86 -28.84 68.13
C TRP A 11 4.34 -28.77 68.21
N SER A 12 3.84 -28.72 69.44
CA SER A 12 2.42 -28.65 69.79
C SER A 12 2.11 -27.35 70.52
N ARG A 13 0.83 -26.94 70.40
CA ARG A 13 0.05 -25.97 71.19
C ARG A 13 -0.04 -24.58 70.55
N VAL A 14 -1.14 -24.24 69.86
CA VAL A 14 -2.54 -23.98 70.31
C VAL A 14 -2.69 -22.63 71.01
N ALA A 15 -3.39 -21.71 70.34
CA ALA A 15 -4.30 -20.76 70.97
C ALA A 15 -5.50 -20.52 70.04
N SER A 16 -6.68 -20.57 70.65
CA SER A 16 -8.02 -20.56 70.07
C SER A 16 -8.67 -19.18 70.26
N ALA A 17 -9.41 -18.70 69.25
CA ALA A 17 -10.59 -17.81 69.33
C ALA A 17 -10.95 -17.33 67.90
N SER A 18 -12.01 -17.84 67.24
CA SER A 18 -13.40 -17.31 67.23
C SER A 18 -13.47 -15.88 66.64
N ASN A 19 -14.17 -15.52 65.55
CA ASN A 19 -15.47 -15.93 65.02
C ASN A 19 -15.67 -15.45 63.58
N GLY A 20 -16.49 -16.18 62.82
CA GLY A 20 -17.44 -15.61 61.85
C GLY A 20 -16.88 -15.12 60.51
N TRP A 21 -17.27 -15.78 59.44
CA TRP A 21 -18.27 -15.32 58.46
C TRP A 21 -18.07 -16.15 57.18
N ARG A 22 -19.06 -17.00 56.86
CA ARG A 22 -19.19 -17.71 55.58
C ARG A 22 -19.67 -16.72 54.52
N ALA A 23 -19.01 -16.66 53.37
CA ALA A 23 -19.58 -16.26 52.08
C ALA A 23 -18.71 -16.89 50.98
N SER A 24 -19.13 -18.02 50.41
CA SER A 24 -19.93 -18.11 49.17
C SER A 24 -19.20 -17.57 47.94
N LEU A 25 -18.61 -18.48 47.17
CA LEU A 25 -18.16 -18.25 45.80
C LEU A 25 -19.38 -18.05 44.89
N SER A 26 -19.45 -16.89 44.22
CA SER A 26 -20.21 -16.78 42.97
C SER A 26 -19.63 -15.70 42.07
N SER A 27 -19.09 -16.15 40.95
CA SER A 27 -19.10 -15.54 39.62
C SER A 27 -18.62 -14.09 39.46
N VAL A 28 -17.43 -13.96 38.89
CA VAL A 28 -16.96 -12.75 38.21
C VAL A 28 -17.81 -12.53 36.95
N ALA A 29 -18.59 -11.45 36.92
CA ALA A 29 -19.07 -10.84 35.68
C ALA A 29 -19.33 -9.34 35.90
N SER A 30 -18.25 -8.57 36.01
CA SER A 30 -18.35 -7.10 35.98
C SER A 30 -18.65 -6.66 34.55
N ARG A 31 -19.93 -6.43 34.23
CA ARG A 31 -20.36 -5.79 32.99
C ARG A 31 -20.01 -4.31 33.06
N HIS A 32 -18.81 -3.94 32.59
CA HIS A 32 -18.52 -2.55 32.30
C HIS A 32 -19.32 -2.10 31.07
N HIS A 33 -20.42 -1.39 31.32
CA HIS A 33 -21.16 -0.66 30.29
C HIS A 33 -20.28 0.47 29.75
N TYR A 34 -19.69 0.26 28.57
CA TYR A 34 -18.98 1.31 27.85
C TYR A 34 -20.00 2.27 27.22
N ARG A 35 -20.36 3.33 27.94
CA ARG A 35 -21.08 4.48 27.35
C ARG A 35 -20.14 5.16 26.35
N ARG A 36 -20.37 4.95 25.04
CA ARG A 36 -19.75 5.77 24.00
C ARG A 36 -20.54 7.07 23.86
N ASN A 37 -19.93 8.19 24.19
CA ASN A 37 -20.45 9.50 23.83
C ASN A 37 -20.26 9.69 22.32
N LEU A 38 -21.34 9.64 21.54
CA LEU A 38 -21.34 10.06 20.14
C LEU A 38 -21.30 11.59 20.09
N THR A 39 -20.12 12.17 19.91
CA THR A 39 -20.00 13.54 19.44
C THR A 39 -20.40 13.57 17.96
N THR A 40 -21.56 14.14 17.66
CA THR A 40 -21.97 14.40 16.28
C THR A 40 -21.14 15.57 15.76
N THR A 41 -20.01 15.28 15.11
CA THR A 41 -19.31 16.30 14.33
C THR A 41 -20.09 16.49 13.05
N ALA A 42 -20.57 17.72 12.82
CA ALA A 42 -21.20 18.11 11.57
C ALA A 42 -20.34 17.63 10.39
N ILE A 43 -20.96 16.88 9.49
CA ILE A 43 -20.36 16.49 8.22
C ILE A 43 -20.16 17.79 7.45
N HIS A 44 -19.00 18.42 7.60
CA HIS A 44 -18.48 19.23 6.52
C HIS A 44 -18.45 18.29 5.32
N SER A 45 -19.24 18.61 4.30
CA SER A 45 -19.15 18.01 2.97
C SER A 45 -17.80 18.41 2.36
N ALA A 46 -16.72 17.88 2.93
CA ALA A 46 -15.45 17.83 2.26
C ALA A 46 -15.70 17.00 0.99
N ARG A 47 -15.78 17.69 -0.15
CA ARG A 47 -15.72 17.06 -1.47
C ARG A 47 -14.57 16.07 -1.39
N LYS A 48 -14.88 14.77 -1.37
CA LYS A 48 -13.87 13.72 -1.49
C LYS A 48 -13.31 13.89 -2.89
N GLU A 49 -12.24 14.65 -3.02
CA GLU A 49 -11.47 14.69 -4.26
C GLU A 49 -11.06 13.25 -4.57
N ASP A 50 -11.36 12.83 -5.79
CA ASP A 50 -11.08 11.48 -6.22
C ASP A 50 -9.56 11.24 -6.10
N PRO A 51 -9.12 10.09 -5.56
CA PRO A 51 -7.69 9.79 -5.41
C PRO A 51 -6.91 9.96 -6.72
N MET A 52 -7.58 9.73 -7.86
CA MET A 52 -7.07 9.91 -9.22
C MET A 52 -6.78 11.38 -9.58
N GLU A 53 -7.59 12.33 -9.08
CA GLU A 53 -7.43 13.76 -9.36
C GLU A 53 -6.21 14.31 -8.63
N LYS A 54 -6.03 13.94 -7.35
CA LYS A 54 -4.83 14.28 -6.56
C LYS A 54 -3.54 13.69 -7.13
N THR A 55 -3.57 12.44 -7.61
CA THR A 55 -2.41 11.84 -8.28
C THR A 55 -2.11 12.53 -9.61
N SER A 56 -3.14 12.90 -10.40
CA SER A 56 -2.96 13.67 -11.63
C SER A 56 -2.28 15.03 -11.39
N LEU A 57 -2.66 15.75 -10.33
CA LEU A 57 -2.00 17.01 -9.93
C LEU A 57 -0.52 16.81 -9.55
N THR A 58 -0.18 15.69 -8.93
CA THR A 58 1.21 15.34 -8.62
C THR A 58 2.00 15.07 -9.90
N VAL A 59 1.38 14.45 -10.91
CA VAL A 59 2.06 14.17 -12.18
C VAL A 59 2.25 15.44 -13.03
N GLN A 60 1.27 16.35 -13.05
CA GLN A 60 1.39 17.65 -13.73
C GLN A 60 2.60 18.44 -13.25
N SER A 61 3.02 18.29 -11.99
CA SER A 61 4.22 18.95 -11.46
C SER A 61 5.51 18.58 -12.20
N TYR A 62 5.62 17.37 -12.76
CA TYR A 62 6.83 16.92 -13.49
C TYR A 62 6.91 17.50 -14.90
N PHE A 63 5.77 17.84 -15.50
CA PHE A 63 5.67 18.29 -16.89
C PHE A 63 5.33 19.79 -17.00
N ASN A 64 5.47 20.56 -15.92
CA ASN A 64 5.16 22.01 -15.89
C ASN A 64 6.26 22.90 -16.51
N THR A 65 7.01 22.40 -17.49
CA THR A 65 8.03 23.18 -18.21
C THR A 65 7.40 23.94 -19.38
N LYS A 66 7.88 25.17 -19.60
CA LYS A 66 7.45 26.00 -20.76
C LYS A 66 7.92 25.40 -22.09
N ASP A 67 9.09 24.78 -22.08
CA ASP A 67 9.66 24.11 -23.23
C ASP A 67 9.17 22.65 -23.24
N ARG A 68 8.57 22.24 -24.36
CA ARG A 68 7.98 20.92 -24.56
C ARG A 68 8.74 20.16 -25.63
N ASN A 69 9.92 19.71 -25.23
CA ASN A 69 10.86 19.00 -26.10
C ASN A 69 11.10 17.57 -25.58
N LYS A 70 11.64 16.69 -26.44
CA LYS A 70 12.06 15.34 -26.05
C LYS A 70 12.95 15.33 -24.80
N GLY A 71 13.94 16.23 -24.74
CA GLY A 71 14.88 16.31 -23.61
C GLY A 71 14.17 16.61 -22.28
N THR A 72 13.21 17.53 -22.28
CA THR A 72 12.43 17.85 -21.07
C THR A 72 11.53 16.70 -20.64
N PHE A 73 10.99 15.92 -21.59
CA PHE A 73 10.18 14.74 -21.29
C PHE A 73 11.02 13.62 -20.64
N LEU A 74 12.21 13.34 -21.20
CA LEU A 74 13.12 12.35 -20.65
C LEU A 74 13.64 12.77 -19.27
N ALA A 75 13.96 14.05 -19.08
CA ALA A 75 14.36 14.59 -17.79
C ALA A 75 13.25 14.40 -16.73
N ALA A 76 11.98 14.62 -17.09
CA ALA A 76 10.85 14.35 -16.18
C ALA A 76 10.78 12.88 -15.75
N CYS A 77 11.02 11.95 -16.68
CA CYS A 77 11.08 10.50 -16.39
C CYS A 77 12.27 10.15 -15.48
N GLU A 78 13.42 10.80 -15.67
CA GLU A 78 14.60 10.62 -14.81
C GLU A 78 14.35 11.12 -13.39
N VAL A 79 13.79 12.33 -13.24
CA VAL A 79 13.43 12.88 -11.92
C VAL A 79 12.43 11.98 -11.20
N PHE A 80 11.46 11.41 -11.92
CA PHE A 80 10.55 10.42 -11.36
C PHE A 80 11.31 9.17 -10.86
N THR A 81 12.24 8.65 -11.65
CA THR A 81 13.06 7.48 -11.27
C THR A 81 13.91 7.76 -10.02
N MET A 82 14.51 8.95 -9.93
CA MET A 82 15.38 9.37 -8.82
C MET A 82 14.64 9.47 -7.49
N LYS A 83 13.33 9.78 -7.50
CA LYS A 83 12.50 9.83 -6.28
C LYS A 83 12.29 8.45 -5.62
N GLY A 84 12.66 7.36 -6.29
CA GLY A 84 12.98 6.08 -5.65
C GLY A 84 11.91 4.96 -5.73
N PRO A 85 12.29 3.72 -5.43
CA PRO A 85 11.51 2.50 -5.69
C PRO A 85 10.30 2.24 -4.75
N GLN A 86 9.99 3.16 -3.85
CA GLN A 86 8.78 3.14 -3.01
C GLN A 86 7.59 3.86 -3.66
N LEU A 87 7.77 4.42 -4.88
CA LEU A 87 6.75 5.19 -5.60
C LEU A 87 5.54 4.33 -5.98
N ARG A 88 4.53 4.39 -5.12
CA ARG A 88 3.13 4.35 -5.53
C ARG A 88 2.94 5.43 -6.60
N GLY A 89 2.19 5.19 -7.67
CA GLY A 89 1.95 6.21 -8.69
C GLY A 89 2.61 5.99 -10.06
N HIS A 90 3.38 4.91 -10.29
CA HIS A 90 4.04 4.69 -11.59
C HIS A 90 3.05 4.50 -12.74
N VAL A 91 1.94 3.80 -12.48
CA VAL A 91 0.86 3.62 -13.45
C VAL A 91 0.23 4.98 -13.79
N GLU A 92 -0.08 5.77 -12.77
CA GLU A 92 -0.67 7.11 -12.89
C GLU A 92 0.28 8.08 -13.61
N PHE A 93 1.58 7.98 -13.33
CA PHE A 93 2.62 8.74 -14.00
C PHE A 93 2.67 8.39 -15.49
N ILE A 94 2.75 7.09 -15.83
CA ILE A 94 2.80 6.63 -17.22
C ILE A 94 1.55 7.08 -17.97
N TYR A 95 0.33 6.89 -17.42
CA TYR A 95 -0.89 7.34 -18.09
C TYR A 95 -0.94 8.84 -18.34
N SER A 96 -0.45 9.63 -17.40
CA SER A 96 -0.38 11.08 -17.58
C SER A 96 0.66 11.46 -18.63
N ALA A 97 1.82 10.78 -18.64
CA ALA A 97 2.87 10.98 -19.62
C ALA A 97 2.42 10.59 -21.04
N LEU A 98 1.64 9.50 -21.19
CA LEU A 98 1.06 9.08 -22.47
C LEU A 98 0.17 10.16 -23.08
N LYS A 99 -0.64 10.86 -22.27
CA LYS A 99 -1.50 11.96 -22.73
C LYS A 99 -0.71 13.18 -23.24
N LEU A 100 0.53 13.33 -22.79
CA LEU A 100 1.40 14.46 -23.14
C LEU A 100 2.34 14.15 -24.31
N LEU A 101 2.35 12.93 -24.85
CA LEU A 101 3.27 12.55 -25.92
C LEU A 101 3.16 13.45 -27.16
N GLU A 102 1.93 13.77 -27.58
CA GLU A 102 1.67 14.66 -28.72
C GLU A 102 2.12 16.09 -28.44
N GLU A 103 1.90 16.55 -27.20
CA GLU A 103 2.23 17.91 -26.78
C GLU A 103 3.75 18.17 -26.74
N TYR A 104 4.52 17.11 -26.47
CA TYR A 104 5.99 17.11 -26.50
C TYR A 104 6.55 16.67 -27.86
N GLY A 105 5.69 16.31 -28.82
CA GLY A 105 6.09 15.84 -30.17
C GLY A 105 6.87 14.53 -30.18
N VAL A 106 6.72 13.69 -29.15
CA VAL A 106 7.48 12.45 -28.96
C VAL A 106 6.65 11.19 -29.21
N GLN A 107 5.44 11.31 -29.74
CA GLN A 107 4.52 10.17 -29.90
C GLN A 107 5.04 9.04 -30.81
N LYS A 108 6.02 9.31 -31.68
CA LYS A 108 6.63 8.30 -32.57
C LYS A 108 7.99 7.81 -32.09
N ASP A 109 8.48 8.29 -30.96
CA ASP A 109 9.83 8.02 -30.51
C ASP A 109 9.92 6.73 -29.69
N LEU A 110 10.58 5.72 -30.25
CA LEU A 110 10.78 4.42 -29.60
C LEU A 110 11.57 4.53 -28.28
N GLU A 111 12.50 5.48 -28.17
CA GLU A 111 13.30 5.65 -26.94
C GLU A 111 12.43 6.10 -25.78
N VAL A 112 11.41 6.92 -26.06
CA VAL A 112 10.48 7.41 -25.04
C VAL A 112 9.61 6.27 -24.51
N TYR A 113 9.07 5.42 -25.37
CA TYR A 113 8.29 4.25 -24.93
C TYR A 113 9.13 3.26 -24.12
N LYS A 114 10.37 2.98 -24.55
CA LYS A 114 11.31 2.16 -23.77
C LYS A 114 11.51 2.75 -22.38
N ARG A 115 11.73 4.08 -22.30
CA ARG A 115 11.92 4.76 -21.02
C ARG A 115 10.70 4.67 -20.12
N LEU A 116 9.49 4.84 -20.65
CA LEU A 116 8.24 4.69 -19.90
C LEU A 116 8.06 3.28 -19.34
N LEU A 117 8.36 2.24 -20.14
CA LEU A 117 8.30 0.85 -19.69
C LEU A 117 9.36 0.54 -18.62
N ASP A 118 10.51 1.21 -18.65
CA ASP A 118 11.56 1.07 -17.63
C ASP A 118 11.19 1.71 -16.29
N LEU A 119 10.18 2.60 -16.24
CA LEU A 119 9.68 3.16 -14.97
C LEU A 119 8.91 2.12 -14.14
N MET A 120 8.43 1.06 -14.78
CA MET A 120 7.73 -0.02 -14.09
C MET A 120 8.73 -0.89 -13.28
N PRO A 121 8.38 -1.32 -12.05
CA PRO A 121 9.27 -2.15 -11.22
C PRO A 121 9.38 -3.61 -11.71
N LYS A 122 10.15 -3.86 -12.77
CA LYS A 122 10.30 -5.17 -13.45
C LYS A 122 10.66 -6.32 -12.53
N ALA A 123 11.67 -6.14 -11.67
CA ALA A 123 12.17 -7.21 -10.81
C ALA A 123 11.15 -7.69 -9.76
N LYS A 124 10.28 -6.81 -9.26
CA LYS A 124 9.23 -7.17 -8.29
C LYS A 124 8.03 -7.84 -8.97
N MET A 125 7.86 -7.64 -10.27
CA MET A 125 6.68 -8.07 -11.02
C MET A 125 6.84 -9.43 -11.70
N ILE A 126 7.80 -10.24 -11.24
CA ILE A 126 8.00 -11.62 -11.71
C ILE A 126 7.15 -12.55 -10.82
N PRO A 127 6.14 -13.24 -11.36
CA PRO A 127 5.39 -14.22 -10.60
C PRO A 127 6.30 -15.42 -10.28
N THR A 128 6.31 -15.85 -9.01
CA THR A 128 7.16 -16.96 -8.54
C THR A 128 6.39 -18.26 -8.32
N ASN A 129 5.05 -18.22 -8.33
CA ASN A 129 4.19 -19.37 -8.09
C ASN A 129 3.12 -19.50 -9.19
N VAL A 130 2.70 -20.73 -9.48
CA VAL A 130 1.65 -21.11 -10.45
C VAL A 130 0.37 -20.29 -10.24
N PHE A 131 -0.06 -20.07 -9.00
CA PHE A 131 -1.24 -19.24 -8.72
C PHE A 131 -1.05 -17.77 -9.09
N GLN A 132 0.16 -17.22 -8.99
CA GLN A 132 0.42 -15.84 -9.39
C GLN A 132 0.47 -15.68 -10.91
N GLN A 133 0.91 -16.74 -11.62
CA GLN A 133 0.89 -16.79 -13.07
C GLN A 133 -0.55 -16.89 -13.60
N GLU A 134 -1.36 -17.76 -12.99
CA GLU A 134 -2.74 -18.01 -13.44
C GLU A 134 -3.67 -16.83 -13.14
N PHE A 135 -3.51 -16.16 -11.99
CA PHE A 135 -4.43 -15.09 -11.57
C PHE A 135 -3.95 -13.67 -11.85
N MET A 136 -3.05 -13.46 -12.82
CA MET A 136 -2.64 -12.12 -13.27
C MET A 136 -2.27 -11.20 -12.08
N HIS A 137 -1.28 -11.59 -11.28
CA HIS A 137 -0.98 -11.01 -9.96
C HIS A 137 -0.79 -9.47 -9.93
N TYR A 138 -0.46 -8.84 -11.07
CA TYR A 138 -0.28 -7.39 -11.22
C TYR A 138 -1.20 -6.80 -12.31
N PRO A 139 -2.53 -6.89 -12.15
CA PRO A 139 -3.44 -6.67 -13.27
C PRO A 139 -3.44 -5.21 -13.75
N LYS A 140 -3.27 -4.24 -12.84
CA LYS A 140 -3.22 -2.81 -13.19
C LYS A 140 -1.93 -2.44 -13.93
N GLN A 141 -0.81 -3.00 -13.51
CA GLN A 141 0.49 -2.74 -14.12
C GLN A 141 0.61 -3.45 -15.48
N GLN A 142 0.07 -4.66 -15.58
CA GLN A 142 -0.03 -5.39 -16.84
C GLN A 142 -0.89 -4.63 -17.85
N GLN A 143 -2.05 -4.10 -17.43
CA GLN A 143 -2.88 -3.28 -18.31
C GLN A 143 -2.16 -2.00 -18.75
N CYS A 144 -1.51 -1.29 -17.82
CA CYS A 144 -0.73 -0.09 -18.16
C CYS A 144 0.38 -0.39 -19.18
N ALA A 145 1.04 -1.55 -19.07
CA ALA A 145 2.05 -1.98 -20.01
C ALA A 145 1.46 -2.27 -21.40
N ILE A 146 0.33 -2.97 -21.45
CA ILE A 146 -0.42 -3.24 -22.70
C ILE A 146 -0.82 -1.93 -23.36
N ASP A 147 -1.46 -1.02 -22.61
CA ASP A 147 -1.90 0.28 -23.15
C ASP A 147 -0.72 1.10 -23.70
N THR A 148 0.45 1.01 -23.06
CA THR A 148 1.68 1.68 -23.54
C THR A 148 2.15 1.10 -24.87
N LEU A 149 2.10 -0.23 -25.03
CA LEU A 149 2.47 -0.92 -26.26
C LEU A 149 1.46 -0.67 -27.38
N ASP A 150 0.16 -0.67 -27.06
CA ASP A 150 -0.91 -0.37 -28.01
C ASP A 150 -0.77 1.06 -28.56
N MET A 151 -0.46 2.04 -27.70
CA MET A 151 -0.18 3.41 -28.14
C MET A 151 1.03 3.48 -29.07
N MET A 152 2.10 2.71 -28.79
CA MET A 152 3.26 2.63 -29.67
C MET A 152 2.88 2.05 -31.05
N GLU A 153 2.06 1.00 -31.09
CA GLU A 153 1.58 0.40 -32.35
C GLU A 153 0.71 1.37 -33.14
N ILE A 154 -0.27 2.01 -32.49
CA ILE A 154 -1.19 2.97 -33.12
C ILE A 154 -0.41 4.15 -33.69
N ASN A 155 0.52 4.71 -32.92
CA ASN A 155 1.31 5.87 -33.35
C ASN A 155 2.34 5.51 -34.44
N GLY A 156 2.82 4.26 -34.45
CA GLY A 156 3.64 3.71 -35.53
C GLY A 156 2.86 3.51 -36.83
N ARG A 157 1.59 3.08 -36.75
CA ARG A 157 0.72 2.83 -37.91
C ARG A 157 0.20 4.12 -38.57
N ASN A 158 -0.05 5.17 -37.80
CA ASN A 158 -0.56 6.47 -38.29
C ASN A 158 0.55 7.33 -38.96
N GLY A 159 1.53 6.68 -39.59
CA GLY A 159 2.75 7.27 -40.15
C GLY A 159 2.92 7.13 -41.66
N THR A 160 1.82 7.03 -42.41
CA THR A 160 1.77 7.16 -43.88
C THR A 160 0.97 8.39 -44.28
#